data_AF-A0A918FJD0-F1
#
_entry.id   AF-A0A918FJD0-F1
#
_cell.length_a   1.000
_cell.length_b   1.000
_cell.length_c   1.000
_cell.angle_alpha   90.00
_cell.angle_beta   90.00
_cell.angle_gamma   90.00
#
_symmetry.space_group_name_H-M   'P 1'
#
loop_
_entity.id
_entity.type
_entity.pdbx_description
1 polymer ?
#
loop_
_entity_poly.entity_id
_entity_poly.type
_entity_poly.pdbx_seq_one_letter_code
_entity_poly.pdbx_strand_id
1 'polypeptide(L)' 'MTSARQSGTALQSDRKHHLVLELILEKDGDSAEHVMREHVRASRRALMAGLPIGGSNERFGTAGS' A
#
# COMPACT_ATOMS: atom_id res chain seq x y z
N MET A 1 22.92 4.50 1.27
CA MET A 1 21.66 5.25 1.13
C MET A 1 20.55 4.27 0.82
N THR A 2 19.52 4.31 1.64
CA THR A 2 18.44 3.33 1.81
C THR A 2 17.49 3.29 0.63
N SER A 3 17.28 2.11 0.04
CA SER A 3 16.21 1.93 -0.95
C SER A 3 15.35 0.72 -0.56
N ALA A 4 14.33 1.01 0.25
CA ALA A 4 13.19 0.15 0.53
C ALA A 4 12.28 0.01 -0.71
N ARG A 5 12.88 -0.24 -1.88
CA ARG A 5 12.21 -0.33 -3.18
C ARG A 5 11.54 -1.69 -3.44
N GLN A 6 11.65 -2.65 -2.53
CA GLN A 6 11.30 -4.04 -2.81
C GLN A 6 10.20 -4.58 -1.91
N SER A 7 8.99 -4.03 -2.07
CA SER A 7 7.78 -4.84 -1.93
C SER A 7 6.76 -4.33 -2.94
N GLY A 8 6.28 -5.19 -3.85
CA GLY A 8 5.40 -4.80 -4.96
C GLY A 8 4.11 -4.08 -4.53
N THR A 9 3.72 -4.25 -3.27
CA THR A 9 2.59 -3.59 -2.60
C THR A 9 2.86 -2.13 -2.23
N ALA A 10 4.08 -1.75 -1.82
CA ALA A 10 4.41 -0.35 -1.52
C ALA A 10 4.37 0.53 -2.78
N LEU A 11 4.89 0.01 -3.90
CA LEU A 11 4.83 0.68 -5.20
C LEU A 11 3.38 0.81 -5.72
N GLN A 12 2.51 -0.13 -5.38
CA GLN A 12 1.10 -0.05 -5.74
C GLN A 12 0.35 1.01 -4.90
N SER A 13 0.67 1.14 -3.61
CA SER A 13 0.16 2.23 -2.78
C SER A 13 0.60 3.59 -3.30
N ASP A 14 1.89 3.73 -3.62
CA ASP A 14 2.49 4.98 -4.10
C ASP A 14 1.86 5.47 -5.42
N ARG A 15 1.63 4.55 -6.37
CA ARG A 15 0.91 4.86 -7.61
C ARG A 15 -0.53 5.31 -7.38
N LYS A 16 -1.24 4.69 -6.44
CA LYS A 16 -2.62 5.09 -6.10
C LYS A 16 -2.64 6.45 -5.41
N HIS A 17 -1.66 6.76 -4.59
CA HIS A 17 -1.53 8.07 -3.95
C HIS A 17 -1.19 9.16 -4.96
N HIS A 18 -0.32 8.87 -5.94
CA HIS A 18 -0.03 9.81 -7.03
C HIS A 18 -1.29 10.15 -7.85
N LEU A 19 -2.07 9.13 -8.23
CA LEU A 19 -3.34 9.33 -8.93
C LEU A 19 -4.34 10.19 -8.13
N VAL A 20 -4.40 10.02 -6.81
CA VAL A 20 -5.26 10.86 -5.95
C VAL A 20 -4.83 12.32 -5.99
N LEU A 21 -3.52 12.60 -6.01
CA LEU A 21 -3.03 13.96 -6.15
C LEU A 21 -3.38 14.57 -7.51
N GLU A 22 -3.28 13.79 -8.59
CA GLU A 22 -3.71 14.22 -9.92
C GLU A 22 -5.20 14.59 -9.94
N LEU A 23 -6.06 13.73 -9.39
CA LEU A 23 -7.51 13.98 -9.32
C LEU A 23 -7.84 15.23 -8.48
N ILE A 24 -7.12 15.47 -7.38
CA ILE A 24 -7.29 16.69 -6.57
C ILE A 24 -6.88 17.94 -7.36
N LEU A 25 -5.79 17.86 -8.14
CA LEU A 25 -5.37 18.97 -9.01
C LEU A 25 -6.40 19.25 -10.10
N GLU A 26 -7.02 18.21 -10.65
CA GLU A 26 -8.13 18.30 -11.60
C GLU A 26 -9.47 18.73 -10.96
N LYS A 27 -9.50 18.95 -9.65
CA LYS A 27 -10.69 19.30 -8.85
C LYS A 27 -11.77 18.21 -8.83
N ASP A 28 -11.40 16.98 -9.13
CA ASP A 28 -12.28 15.82 -9.01
C ASP A 28 -12.12 15.17 -7.62
N GLY A 29 -12.80 15.78 -6.64
CA GLY A 29 -12.80 15.31 -5.26
C GLY A 29 -13.51 13.97 -5.06
N ASP A 30 -14.58 13.71 -5.83
CA ASP A 30 -15.39 12.49 -5.70
C ASP A 30 -14.59 11.26 -6.16
N SER A 31 -13.89 11.36 -7.29
CA SER A 31 -13.00 10.30 -7.77
C SER A 31 -11.82 10.09 -6.84
N ALA A 32 -11.23 11.16 -6.30
CA ALA A 32 -10.13 11.07 -5.33
C ALA A 32 -10.57 10.32 -4.06
N GLU A 33 -11.76 10.65 -3.53
CA GLU A 33 -12.34 9.95 -2.38
C GLU A 33 -12.55 8.47 -2.68
N HIS A 34 -13.14 8.16 -3.84
CA HIS A 34 -13.41 6.78 -4.25
C HIS A 34 -12.13 5.93 -4.30
N VAL A 35 -11.07 6.45 -4.93
CA VAL A 35 -9.77 5.77 -5.03
C VAL A 35 -9.17 5.53 -3.64
N MET A 36 -9.20 6.52 -2.74
CA MET A 36 -8.69 6.37 -1.37
C MET A 36 -9.51 5.39 -0.53
N ARG A 37 -10.83 5.41 -0.67
CA ARG A 37 -11.74 4.52 0.05
C ARG A 37 -11.46 3.05 -0.32
N GLU A 38 -11.32 2.76 -1.61
CA GLU A 38 -11.01 1.41 -2.09
C GLU A 38 -9.58 1.00 -1.75
N HIS A 39 -8.62 1.92 -1.76
CA HIS A 39 -7.27 1.69 -1.26
C HIS A 39 -7.27 1.24 0.21
N VAL A 40 -7.93 1.99 1.09
CA VAL A 40 -7.99 1.66 2.53
C VAL A 40 -8.72 0.33 2.76
N ARG A 41 -9.78 0.06 2.00
CA ARG A 41 -10.50 -1.23 2.07
C ARG A 41 -9.63 -2.40 1.65
N ALA A 42 -8.91 -2.28 0.54
CA ALA A 42 -7.99 -3.31 0.06
C ALA A 42 -6.87 -3.56 1.07
N SER A 43 -6.30 -2.49 1.64
CA SER A 43 -5.32 -2.59 2.72
C SER A 43 -5.95 -3.28 3.94
N ARG A 44 -7.08 -2.82 4.46
CA ARG A 44 -7.71 -3.51 5.60
C ARG A 44 -7.94 -5.01 5.35
N ARG A 45 -8.33 -5.42 4.14
CA ARG A 45 -8.51 -6.83 3.79
C ARG A 45 -7.21 -7.62 3.81
N ALA A 46 -6.13 -7.11 3.21
CA ALA A 46 -4.87 -7.85 3.22
C ALA A 46 -4.25 -7.90 4.63
N LEU A 47 -4.46 -6.89 5.49
CA LEU A 47 -4.03 -6.93 6.90
C LEU A 47 -4.73 -8.08 7.64
N MET A 48 -6.06 -8.17 7.47
CA MET A 48 -6.87 -9.23 8.09
C MET A 48 -6.57 -10.62 7.52
N ALA A 49 -6.07 -10.70 6.29
CA ALA A 49 -5.61 -11.95 5.68
C ALA A 49 -4.20 -12.37 6.12
N GLY A 50 -3.55 -11.61 7.03
CA GLY A 50 -2.16 -11.85 7.41
C GLY A 50 -1.16 -11.55 6.29
N LEU A 51 -1.60 -10.89 5.21
CA LEU A 51 -0.72 -10.40 4.17
C LEU A 51 -0.01 -9.14 4.68
N PRO A 52 1.31 -9.01 4.44
CA PRO A 52 2.04 -7.84 4.87
C PRO A 52 1.49 -6.60 4.17
N ILE A 53 0.99 -5.66 4.96
CA ILE A 53 0.52 -4.37 4.47
C ILE A 53 1.54 -3.36 4.90
N GLY A 54 2.51 -3.16 4.02
CA GLY A 54 3.67 -2.37 4.34
C GLY A 54 4.58 -3.10 5.33
N GLY A 55 5.77 -3.45 4.85
CA GLY A 55 6.96 -3.69 5.67
C GLY A 55 6.76 -4.41 7.00
N SER A 56 6.81 -5.74 6.99
CA SER A 56 7.26 -6.51 8.15
C SER A 56 7.98 -7.74 7.63
N ASN A 57 9.30 -7.65 7.46
CA ASN A 57 10.13 -8.82 7.18
C ASN A 57 11.19 -8.95 8.27
N GLU A 58 10.76 -9.35 9.47
CA GLU A 58 11.61 -10.01 10.45
C GLU A 58 10.79 -11.08 11.17
N ARG A 59 10.72 -12.27 10.56
CA ARG A 59 10.77 -13.58 11.23
C ARG A 59 10.57 -14.69 10.21
N PHE A 60 11.68 -15.20 9.68
CA PHE A 60 11.81 -16.64 9.47
C PHE A 60 13.26 -17.06 9.69
N GLY A 61 13.57 -17.30 10.96
CA GLY A 61 14.80 -17.94 11.42
C GLY A 61 14.42 -19.07 12.35
N THR A 62 13.62 -20.02 11.87
CA THR A 62 13.46 -21.34 12.49
C THR A 62 14.17 -22.35 11.61
N ALA A 63 15.41 -22.65 11.96
CA ALA A 63 16.05 -23.93 11.65
C ALA A 63 16.91 -24.28 12.86
N GLY A 64 16.34 -25.10 13.74
CA GLY A 64 17.14 -25.90 14.64
C GLY A 64 17.73 -27.07 13.86
N SER A 65 19.04 -27.25 13.99
CA SER A 65 19.71 -28.50 14.38
C SER A 65 21.19 -28.21 14.57
#